data_AF-A0A950I664-F1
#
_entry.id   AF-A0A950I664-F1
#
_cell.length_a   1.000
_cell.length_b   1.000
_cell.length_c   1.000
_cell.angle_alpha   90.00
_cell.angle_beta   90.00
_cell.angle_gamma   90.00
#
_symmetry.space_group_name_H-M   'P 1'
#
loop_
_entity.id
_entity.type
_entity.pdbx_description
1 polymer ?
#
loop_
_entity_poly.entity_id
_entity_poly.type
_entity_poly.pdbx_seq_one_letter_code
_entity_poly.pdbx_strand_id
1 'polypeptide(L)' 'PKEKCFGVAKAGQNDCANDAGIHSCAGQSKVDNDKKEWKYVAKGTCQKAGGTLTAAK' A
#
# COMPACT_ATOMS: atom_id res chain seq x y z
N PRO A 1 12.83 -7.19 -8.99
CA PRO A 1 11.39 -7.46 -8.78
C PRO A 1 10.81 -6.66 -7.60
N LYS A 2 9.71 -5.92 -7.82
CA LYS A 2 8.98 -5.20 -6.78
C LYS A 2 7.70 -5.95 -6.43
N GLU A 3 7.21 -5.81 -5.20
CA GLU A 3 5.97 -6.42 -4.73
C GLU A 3 5.01 -5.35 -4.22
N LYS A 4 3.71 -5.54 -4.41
CA LYS A 4 2.70 -4.67 -3.80
C LYS A 4 2.65 -4.98 -2.32
N CYS A 5 2.85 -3.96 -1.51
CA CYS A 5 2.82 -4.08 -0.06
C CYS A 5 1.77 -3.15 0.51
N PHE A 6 0.78 -3.75 1.15
CA PHE A 6 -0.35 -3.06 1.76
C PHE A 6 -0.02 -2.65 3.20
N GLY A 7 -0.55 -1.51 3.66
CA GLY A 7 -0.36 -1.07 5.05
C GLY A 7 1.01 -0.49 5.35
N VAL A 8 1.78 -0.07 4.34
CA VAL A 8 3.12 0.56 4.52
C VAL A 8 3.20 1.97 3.93
N ALA A 9 2.17 2.39 3.22
CA ALA A 9 2.12 3.72 2.62
C ALA A 9 1.74 4.76 3.68
N LYS A 10 2.52 5.83 3.79
CA LYS A 10 2.12 7.02 4.56
C LYS A 10 0.96 7.75 3.85
N ALA A 11 0.27 8.61 4.58
CA ALA A 11 -0.72 9.54 4.02
C ALA A 11 -0.09 10.30 2.84
N GLY A 12 -0.80 10.33 1.72
CA GLY A 12 -0.33 10.95 0.48
C GLY A 12 0.83 10.24 -0.21
N GLN A 13 1.24 9.04 0.23
CA GLN A 13 2.41 8.33 -0.33
C GLN A 13 2.09 6.88 -0.78
N ASN A 14 0.82 6.56 -0.99
CA ASN A 14 0.39 5.33 -1.63
C ASN A 14 0.59 5.37 -3.14
N ASP A 15 0.78 4.21 -3.75
CA ASP A 15 0.76 4.05 -5.20
C ASP A 15 -0.68 4.04 -5.74
N CYS A 16 -0.82 4.17 -7.06
CA CYS A 16 -2.12 4.17 -7.74
C CYS A 16 -2.94 2.92 -7.46
N ALA A 17 -4.26 3.07 -7.48
CA ALA A 17 -5.28 2.07 -7.20
C ALA A 17 -5.29 1.60 -5.74
N ASN A 18 -6.33 1.97 -5.01
CA ASN A 18 -6.68 1.40 -3.72
C ASN A 18 -7.39 0.04 -3.92
N ASP A 19 -7.19 -0.93 -3.03
CA ASP A 19 -7.80 -2.26 -3.18
C ASP A 19 -9.34 -2.24 -3.04
N ALA A 20 -9.85 -1.33 -2.22
CA ALA A 20 -11.28 -1.09 -2.06
C ALA A 20 -11.92 -0.29 -3.23
N GLY A 21 -11.18 0.03 -4.29
CA GLY A 21 -11.65 0.79 -5.45
C GLY A 21 -12.07 2.23 -5.17
N ILE A 22 -11.70 2.80 -4.01
CA ILE A 22 -12.16 4.13 -3.58
C ILE A 22 -11.45 5.25 -4.35
N HIS A 23 -10.21 5.02 -4.77
CA HIS A 23 -9.48 5.91 -5.66
C HIS A 23 -8.48 5.15 -6.53
N SER A 24 -8.19 5.72 -7.70
CA SER A 24 -7.26 5.15 -8.68
C SER A 24 -5.89 5.83 -8.71
N CYS A 25 -5.76 7.02 -8.12
CA CYS A 25 -4.55 7.83 -8.19
C CYS A 25 -3.63 7.62 -6.98
N ALA A 26 -2.32 7.78 -7.20
CA ALA A 26 -1.32 7.81 -6.14
C ALA A 26 -1.52 9.04 -5.24
N GLY A 27 -1.09 8.92 -3.99
CA GLY A 27 -1.14 10.01 -3.00
C GLY A 27 -2.53 10.44 -2.55
N GLN A 28 -3.53 9.58 -2.72
CA GLN A 28 -4.92 9.82 -2.26
C GLN A 28 -5.19 9.25 -0.87
N SER A 29 -4.28 8.43 -0.34
CA SER A 29 -4.36 7.93 1.03
C SER A 29 -4.41 9.09 2.01
N LYS A 30 -5.42 9.09 2.88
CA LYS A 30 -5.58 10.12 3.92
C LYS A 30 -4.95 9.72 5.25
N VAL A 31 -4.59 8.45 5.41
CA VAL A 31 -4.10 7.90 6.67
C VAL A 31 -2.78 7.16 6.47
N ASP A 32 -1.93 7.22 7.48
CA ASP A 32 -0.70 6.44 7.49
C ASP A 32 -1.00 4.95 7.64
N ASN A 33 -0.29 4.12 6.88
CA ASN A 33 -0.33 2.67 6.93
C ASN A 33 -1.73 2.08 6.75
N ASP A 34 -2.57 2.71 5.93
CA ASP A 34 -3.87 2.15 5.59
C ASP A 34 -3.69 0.76 4.95
N LYS A 35 -4.40 -0.23 5.48
CA LYS A 35 -4.32 -1.63 5.04
C LYS A 35 -4.94 -1.86 3.66
N LYS A 36 -5.71 -0.91 3.15
CA LYS A 36 -6.30 -0.92 1.80
C LYS A 36 -5.42 -0.19 0.79
N GLU A 37 -4.47 0.58 1.29
CA GLU A 37 -3.46 1.28 0.49
C GLU A 37 -2.20 0.45 0.39
N TRP A 38 -1.52 0.59 -0.74
CA TRP A 38 -0.28 -0.11 -0.97
C TRP A 38 0.80 0.77 -1.58
N LYS A 39 2.02 0.27 -1.47
CA LYS A 39 3.19 0.80 -2.14
C LYS A 39 4.04 -0.33 -2.70
N TYR A 40 4.72 -0.07 -3.82
CA TYR A 40 5.75 -0.96 -4.32
C TYR A 40 6.98 -0.91 -3.43
N VAL A 41 7.34 -2.08 -2.91
CA VAL A 41 8.56 -2.28 -2.14
C VAL A 41 9.44 -3.32 -2.83
N ALA A 42 10.70 -3.43 -2.40
CA ALA A 42 11.58 -4.48 -2.89
C ALA A 42 11.02 -5.85 -2.48
N LYS A 43 11.08 -6.85 -3.36
CA LYS A 43 10.57 -8.19 -3.05
C LYS A 43 11.19 -8.74 -1.76
N GLY A 44 10.35 -9.28 -0.87
CA GLY A 44 10.77 -9.82 0.44
C GLY A 44 11.02 -8.76 1.52
N THR A 45 10.66 -7.49 1.27
CA THR A 45 10.76 -6.42 2.27
C THR A 45 9.42 -6.00 2.85
N CYS A 46 8.30 -6.39 2.22
CA CYS A 46 6.98 -5.98 2.68
C CYS A 46 6.69 -6.35 4.14
N GLN A 47 6.93 -7.60 4.52
CA GLN A 47 6.74 -8.05 5.90
C GLN A 47 7.71 -7.37 6.87
N LYS A 48 8.93 -7.04 6.43
CA LYS A 48 9.93 -6.32 7.25
C LYS A 48 9.51 -4.86 7.49
N ALA A 49 8.77 -4.27 6.55
CA ALA A 49 8.18 -2.95 6.68
C ALA A 49 6.89 -2.93 7.51
N GLY A 50 6.44 -4.08 8.03
CA GLY A 50 5.19 -4.20 8.79
C GLY A 50 3.94 -4.31 7.92
N GLY A 51 4.09 -4.50 6.61
CA GLY A 51 2.99 -4.63 5.67
C GLY A 51 2.61 -6.06 5.33
N THR A 52 1.65 -6.17 4.42
CA THR A 52 1.12 -7.45 3.94
C THR A 52 1.09 -7.48 2.41
N LEU A 53 1.32 -8.65 1.80
CA LEU A 53 1.24 -8.82 0.34
C LEU A 53 -0.20 -9.02 -0.15
N THR A 54 -1.13 -9.22 0.78
CA THR A 54 -2.56 -9.33 0.53
C THR A 54 -3.26 -8.07 0.99
N ALA A 55 -4.18 -7.56 0.19
CA ALA A 55 -5.02 -6.47 0.63
C ALA A 55 -5.93 -6.91 1.78
N ALA A 56 -6.21 -5.98 2.70
CA ALA A 56 -7.23 -6.22 3.71
C ALA A 56 -8.62 -6.18 3.05
N LYS A 57 -9.41 -7.22 3.29
CA LYS A 57 -10.83 -7.30 2.91
C LYS A 57 -11.65 -6.14 3.48
#